data_AF-A0A9W7MF02-F1
#
_entry.id   AF-A0A9W7MF02-F1
#
_cell.length_a   1.000
_cell.length_b   1.000
_cell.length_c   1.000
_cell.angle_alpha   90.00
_cell.angle_beta   90.00
_cell.angle_gamma   90.00
#
_symmetry.space_group_name_H-M   'P 1'
#
loop_
_entity.id
_entity.type
_entity.pdbx_description
1 polymer ?
#
loop_
_entity_poly.entity_id
_entity_poly.type
_entity_poly.pdbx_seq_one_letter_code
_entity_poly.pdbx_strand_id
1 'polypeptide(L)'
;MTPVQPGSLLQLVTTEYLPPAEAPNPYLTEADVVEPPLPPVAAKTPTSTLSGTASAPRSPNGQPKVTTSVIAPLMAVLLAVYLLF
;
A
#
# COMPACT_ATOMS: atom_id res chain seq x y z
N MET A 1 -25.75 21.82 -35.29
CA MET A 1 -24.31 21.67 -34.99
C MET A 1 -23.94 20.21 -35.22
N THR A 2 -22.86 19.96 -35.95
CA THR A 2 -22.35 18.59 -36.15
C THR A 2 -21.44 18.21 -34.99
N PRO A 3 -21.58 17.00 -34.41
CA PRO A 3 -20.71 16.56 -33.34
C PRO A 3 -19.28 16.40 -33.84
N VAL A 4 -18.35 16.79 -32.98
CA VAL A 4 -16.91 16.67 -33.22
C VAL A 4 -16.50 15.20 -33.10
N GLN A 5 -15.68 14.71 -34.04
CA GLN A 5 -15.21 13.33 -34.02
C GLN A 5 -14.29 13.07 -32.82
N PRO A 6 -14.36 11.90 -32.17
CA PRO A 6 -13.42 11.55 -31.10
C PRO A 6 -11.97 11.71 -31.56
N GLY A 7 -11.13 12.30 -30.72
CA GLY A 7 -9.70 12.47 -30.99
C GLY A 7 -9.32 13.59 -31.97
N SER A 8 -10.28 14.27 -32.62
CA SER A 8 -9.99 15.40 -33.51
C SER A 8 -9.26 16.57 -32.82
N LEU A 9 -9.44 16.75 -31.50
CA LEU A 9 -8.67 17.72 -30.73
C LEU A 9 -7.19 17.36 -30.60
N LEU A 10 -6.84 16.07 -30.62
CA LEU A 10 -5.44 15.63 -30.54
C LEU A 10 -4.65 16.02 -31.80
N GLN A 11 -5.33 16.18 -32.94
CA GLN A 11 -4.71 16.62 -34.20
C GLN A 11 -4.27 18.09 -34.17
N LEU A 12 -4.79 18.89 -33.22
CA LEU A 12 -4.41 20.29 -33.02
C LEU A 12 -3.23 20.45 -32.06
N VAL A 13 -2.82 19.40 -31.35
CA VAL A 13 -1.72 19.42 -30.39
C VAL A 13 -0.40 19.43 -31.16
N THR A 14 0.39 20.50 -31.01
CA THR A 14 1.73 20.58 -31.61
C THR A 14 2.75 19.83 -30.74
N THR A 15 3.92 19.52 -31.31
CA THR A 15 5.01 18.79 -30.62
C THR A 15 5.44 19.43 -29.30
N GLU A 16 5.39 20.76 -29.21
CA GLU A 16 5.75 21.54 -28.02
C GLU A 16 4.81 21.30 -26.83
N TYR A 17 3.58 20.81 -27.08
CA TYR A 17 2.59 20.50 -26.05
C TYR A 17 2.47 18.99 -25.79
N LEU A 18 3.21 18.16 -26.51
CA LEU A 18 3.28 16.74 -26.21
C LEU A 18 4.17 16.53 -24.97
N PRO A 19 3.87 15.51 -24.14
CA PRO A 19 4.79 15.12 -23.10
C PRO A 19 6.13 14.70 -23.71
N PRO A 20 7.24 14.85 -22.98
CA PRO A 20 8.52 14.30 -23.41
C PRO A 20 8.39 12.83 -23.80
N ALA A 21 8.93 12.49 -24.97
CA ALA A 21 8.93 11.10 -25.46
C ALA A 21 9.92 10.21 -24.70
N GLU A 22 10.88 10.81 -24.01
CA GLU A 22 11.88 10.11 -23.20
C GLU A 22 11.28 9.66 -21.87
N ALA A 23 11.72 8.50 -21.39
CA ALA A 23 11.35 8.02 -20.07
C ALA A 23 11.90 8.97 -18.98
N PRO A 24 11.24 9.05 -17.82
CA PRO A 24 11.81 9.75 -16.67
C PRO A 24 13.19 9.19 -16.33
N ASN A 25 14.12 10.07 -15.96
CA ASN A 25 15.44 9.64 -15.48
C ASN A 25 15.27 8.68 -14.28
N PRO A 26 16.03 7.56 -14.25
CA PRO A 26 15.97 6.65 -13.12
C PRO A 26 16.42 7.38 -11.85
N TYR A 27 15.64 7.21 -10.77
CA TYR A 27 15.97 7.77 -9.46
C TYR A 27 17.11 7.02 -8.76
N LEU A 28 17.35 5.76 -9.16
CA LEU A 28 18.35 4.90 -8.56
C LEU A 28 19.69 5.09 -9.24
N THR A 29 20.71 5.32 -8.43
CA THR A 29 22.12 5.33 -8.83
C THR A 29 22.72 3.95 -8.61
N GLU A 30 23.88 3.67 -9.21
CA GLU A 30 24.61 2.41 -8.96
C GLU A 30 24.87 2.19 -7.47
N ALA A 31 25.07 3.27 -6.70
CA ALA A 31 25.26 3.19 -5.25
C ALA A 31 23.99 2.74 -4.50
N ASP A 32 22.79 2.96 -5.06
CA ASP A 32 21.52 2.51 -4.48
C ASP A 32 21.23 1.03 -4.79
N VAL A 33 21.92 0.47 -5.80
CA VAL A 33 21.71 -0.92 -6.28
C VAL A 33 22.81 -1.85 -5.80
N VAL A 34 24.03 -1.35 -5.64
CA VAL A 34 25.19 -2.16 -5.25
C VAL A 34 25.18 -2.40 -3.73
N GLU A 35 24.93 -3.64 -3.33
CA GLU A 35 25.10 -4.08 -1.94
C GLU A 35 26.59 -4.29 -1.62
N PRO A 36 27.09 -3.82 -0.46
CA PRO A 36 28.43 -4.17 0.00
C PRO A 36 28.58 -5.69 0.22
N PRO A 37 29.80 -6.23 0.14
CA PRO A 37 30.02 -7.65 0.38
C PRO A 37 29.61 -8.04 1.81
N LEU A 38 29.05 -9.25 1.93
CA LEU A 38 28.67 -9.80 3.24
C LEU A 38 29.91 -9.94 4.15
N PRO A 39 29.77 -9.68 5.47
CA PRO A 39 30.87 -9.85 6.40
C PRO A 39 31.29 -11.32 6.49
N PRO A 40 32.58 -11.61 6.77
CA PRO A 40 33.05 -12.98 6.95
C PRO A 40 32.27 -13.72 8.05
N VAL A 41 31.90 -14.98 7.77
CA VAL A 41 31.21 -15.83 8.75
C VAL A 41 32.18 -16.20 9.87
N ALA A 42 31.92 -15.75 11.10
CA ALA A 42 32.64 -16.20 12.27
C ALA A 42 32.24 -17.63 12.64
N ALA A 43 33.21 -18.50 12.92
CA ALA A 43 32.95 -19.84 13.41
C ALA A 43 32.29 -19.78 14.81
N LYS A 44 31.05 -20.28 14.91
CA LYS A 44 30.35 -20.37 16.19
C LYS A 44 30.92 -21.54 16.98
N THR A 45 31.37 -21.31 18.21
CA THR A 45 31.73 -22.38 19.14
C THR A 45 30.49 -23.25 19.41
N PRO A 46 30.62 -24.58 19.50
CA PRO A 46 29.49 -25.45 19.78
C PRO A 46 28.92 -25.07 21.16
N THR A 47 27.70 -24.54 21.16
CA THR A 47 26.95 -24.29 22.39
C THR A 47 26.49 -25.63 22.94
N SER A 48 26.91 -25.96 24.16
CA SER A 48 26.36 -27.09 24.92
C SER A 48 24.84 -26.92 25.01
N THR A 49 24.12 -27.93 24.54
CA THR A 49 22.65 -27.97 24.52
C THR A 49 22.10 -27.99 25.94
N LEU A 50 21.51 -26.88 26.39
CA LEU A 50 20.45 -26.94 27.40
C LEU A 50 19.12 -26.96 26.67
N SER A 51 18.53 -28.15 26.58
CA SER A 51 17.16 -28.38 26.15
C SER A 51 16.21 -27.72 27.14
N GLY A 52 15.80 -26.49 26.85
CA GLY A 52 14.75 -25.78 27.57
C GLY A 52 13.88 -25.04 26.57
N THR A 53 12.75 -25.64 26.19
CA THR A 53 11.74 -24.97 25.37
C THR A 53 11.16 -23.81 26.18
N ALA A 54 11.62 -22.59 25.94
CA ALA A 54 11.00 -21.41 26.51
C ALA A 54 9.64 -21.18 25.84
N SER A 55 8.56 -21.15 26.63
CA SER A 55 7.22 -20.84 26.13
C SER A 55 7.18 -19.44 25.51
N ALA A 56 6.57 -19.33 24.33
CA ALA A 56 6.44 -18.08 23.61
C ALA A 56 5.71 -17.01 24.46
N PRO A 57 6.17 -15.74 24.47
CA PRO A 57 5.47 -14.68 25.14
C PRO A 57 4.12 -14.44 24.46
N ARG A 58 3.03 -14.52 25.23
CA ARG A 58 1.69 -14.19 24.76
C ARG A 58 1.56 -12.67 24.69
N SER A 59 1.92 -12.07 23.56
CA SER A 59 1.62 -10.66 23.29
C SER A 59 0.10 -10.49 23.23
N PRO A 60 -0.50 -9.52 23.95
CA PRO A 60 -1.87 -9.11 23.68
C PRO A 60 -1.92 -8.55 22.25
N ASN A 61 -2.80 -9.07 21.40
CA ASN A 61 -3.04 -8.46 20.10
C ASN A 61 -3.67 -7.08 20.36
N GLY A 62 -2.90 -6.00 20.17
CA GLY A 62 -3.34 -4.61 20.29
C GLY A 62 -4.33 -4.18 19.20
N GLN A 63 -5.00 -5.12 18.55
CA GLN A 63 -5.96 -4.85 17.51
C GLN A 63 -7.25 -4.33 18.16
N PRO A 64 -7.66 -3.07 17.91
CA PRO A 64 -8.95 -2.60 18.36
C PRO A 64 -10.03 -3.46 17.69
N LYS A 65 -10.71 -4.28 18.50
CA LYS A 65 -11.86 -5.05 18.04
C LYS A 65 -13.04 -4.09 17.92
N VAL A 66 -13.13 -3.40 16.79
CA VAL A 66 -14.27 -2.55 16.47
C VAL A 66 -15.45 -3.46 16.18
N THR A 67 -16.23 -3.78 17.22
CA THR A 67 -17.54 -4.40 17.06
C THR A 67 -18.48 -3.35 16.48
N THR A 68 -18.51 -3.22 15.16
CA THR A 68 -19.44 -2.32 14.46
C THR A 68 -20.84 -2.92 14.57
N SER A 69 -21.72 -2.30 15.35
CA SER A 69 -23.13 -2.71 15.46
C SER A 69 -23.95 -2.09 14.34
N VAL A 70 -24.47 -2.94 13.44
CA VAL A 70 -25.32 -2.53 12.31
C VAL A 70 -26.75 -2.15 12.76
N ILE A 71 -27.13 -2.50 14.00
CA ILE A 71 -28.49 -2.30 14.52
C ILE A 71 -28.78 -0.80 14.73
N ALA A 72 -27.82 -0.05 15.27
CA ALA A 72 -28.00 1.37 15.55
C ALA A 72 -28.27 2.23 14.29
N PRO A 73 -27.48 2.13 13.20
CA PRO A 73 -27.80 2.87 11.98
C PRO A 73 -29.10 2.40 11.32
N LEU A 74 -29.44 1.11 11.42
CA LEU A 74 -30.69 0.59 10.85
C LEU A 74 -31.94 1.20 11.53
N MET A 75 -31.94 1.28 12.86
CA MET A 75 -33.03 1.89 13.63
C MET A 75 -33.15 3.40 13.36
N ALA A 76 -32.01 4.09 13.19
CA ALA A 76 -32.01 5.51 12.85
C ALA A 76 -32.65 5.78 11.48
N VAL A 77 -32.35 4.94 10.47
CA VAL A 77 -32.96 5.05 9.14
C VAL A 77 -34.46 4.79 9.20
N LEU A 78 -34.90 3.75 9.92
CA LEU A 78 -36.33 3.45 10.06
C LEU A 78 -37.10 4.62 10.70
N LEU A 79 -36.53 5.23 11.74
CA LEU A 79 -37.14 6.38 12.41
C LEU A 79 -37.18 7.62 11.50
N ALA A 80 -36.12 7.85 10.71
CA ALA A 80 -36.09 8.93 9.74
C ALA A 80 -37.17 8.76 8.65
N VAL A 81 -37.37 7.54 8.15
CA VAL A 81 -38.45 7.23 7.20
C VAL A 81 -39.82 7.51 7.83
N TYR A 82 -40.05 7.07 9.07
CA TYR A 82 -41.32 7.33 9.77
C TYR A 82 -41.61 8.82 10.02
N LEU A 83 -40.58 9.65 10.17
CA LEU A 83 -40.77 11.10 10.34
C LEU A 83 -40.96 11.85 9.01
N LEU A 84 -40.51 11.26 7.90
CA LEU A 84 -40.58 11.87 6.57
C LEU A 84 -41.91 11.58 5.85
N PHE A 85 -42.58 10.48 6.21
CA PHE A 85 -43.84 10.00 5.61
C PHE A 85 -44.96 9.95 6.65
#